data_AF-A0A1Q6WNP5-F1
#
_entry.id   AF-A0A1Q6WNP5-F1
#
_cell.length_a   1.000
_cell.length_b   1.000
_cell.length_c   1.000
_cell.angle_alpha   90.00
_cell.angle_beta   90.00
_cell.angle_gamma   90.00
#
_symmetry.space_group_name_H-M   'P 1'
#
loop_
_entity.id
_entity.type
_entity.pdbx_description
1 polymer ?
#
loop_
_entity_poly.entity_id
_entity_poly.type
_entity_poly.pdbx_seq_one_letter_code
_entity_poly.pdbx_strand_id
1 'polypeptide(L)' 'MPGLYNITLYPVARGPDHPARFFGWTDGHTMSLTVALTDTAVTLGPVQLTFGKEPRMGPCPICRRPRTRG' A
#
# COMPACT_ATOMS: atom_id res chain seq x y z
N MET A 1 -16.19 -23.89 -9.50
CA MET A 1 -17.15 -23.28 -8.56
C MET A 1 -16.90 -21.78 -8.54
N PRO A 2 -17.88 -20.91 -8.83
CA PRO A 2 -17.67 -19.48 -8.66
C PRO A 2 -17.95 -19.11 -7.20
N GLY A 3 -16.90 -18.75 -6.45
CA GLY A 3 -17.01 -18.10 -5.17
C GLY A 3 -17.04 -16.59 -5.37
N LEU A 4 -18.13 -15.92 -4.99
CA LEU A 4 -18.17 -14.47 -4.94
C LEU A 4 -17.39 -14.00 -3.71
N TYR A 5 -16.21 -13.42 -3.93
CA TYR A 5 -15.47 -12.73 -2.87
C TYR A 5 -15.83 -11.24 -2.90
N ASN A 6 -16.63 -10.83 -1.92
CA ASN A 6 -16.98 -9.44 -1.72
C ASN A 6 -15.83 -8.71 -1.02
N ILE A 7 -14.91 -8.13 -1.79
CA ILE A 7 -13.98 -7.12 -1.25
C ILE A 7 -14.75 -5.79 -1.24
N THR A 8 -15.55 -5.58 -0.20
CA THR A 8 -16.02 -4.24 0.16
C THR A 8 -14.85 -3.41 0.69
N LEU A 9 -13.88 -3.10 -0.17
CA LEU A 9 -13.02 -1.94 0.03
C LEU A 9 -13.80 -0.72 -0.47
N TYR A 10 -14.86 -0.37 0.26
CA TYR A 10 -15.56 0.90 0.11
C TYR A 10 -14.52 2.02 0.21
N PRO A 11 -14.57 3.06 -0.65
CA PRO A 11 -13.38 3.82 -1.01
C PRO A 11 -12.70 4.44 0.20
N VAL A 12 -11.48 3.98 0.46
CA VAL A 12 -10.49 4.75 1.19
C VAL A 12 -10.33 6.04 0.41
N ALA A 13 -10.66 7.19 1.02
CA ALA A 13 -10.43 8.48 0.39
C ALA A 13 -8.93 8.61 0.11
N ARG A 14 -8.54 8.29 -1.12
CA ARG A 14 -7.21 8.55 -1.62
C ARG A 14 -7.16 10.06 -1.85
N GLY A 15 -6.14 10.71 -1.29
CA GLY A 15 -5.86 12.10 -1.60
C GLY A 15 -5.54 12.26 -3.10
N PRO A 16 -5.05 13.43 -3.52
CA PRO A 16 -4.59 13.64 -4.88
C PRO A 16 -3.58 12.55 -5.30
N ASP A 17 -3.68 12.07 -6.53
CA ASP A 17 -2.67 11.18 -7.10
C ASP A 17 -1.38 11.97 -7.34
N HIS A 18 -0.27 11.47 -6.80
CA HIS A 18 1.06 12.06 -6.96
C HIS A 18 1.90 11.20 -7.92
N PRO A 19 2.42 11.73 -9.03
CA PRO A 19 3.27 10.99 -9.95
C PRO A 19 4.59 10.59 -9.27
N ALA A 20 5.06 9.35 -9.47
CA ALA A 20 6.23 8.82 -8.78
C ALA A 20 7.23 8.11 -9.71
N ARG A 21 8.52 8.14 -9.31
CA ARG A 21 9.60 7.32 -9.87
C ARG A 21 10.02 6.27 -8.86
N PHE A 22 10.26 5.05 -9.35
CA PHE A 22 10.66 3.90 -8.54
C PHE A 22 12.09 3.51 -8.87
N PHE A 23 12.89 3.23 -7.86
CA PHE A 23 14.26 2.77 -8.01
C PHE A 23 14.61 1.76 -6.92
N GLY A 24 15.53 0.85 -7.21
CA GLY A 24 15.79 -0.27 -6.33
C GLY A 24 16.67 -1.33 -6.95
N TRP A 25 16.89 -2.39 -6.19
CA TRP A 25 17.58 -3.58 -6.63
C TRP A 25 16.88 -4.82 -6.06
N THR A 26 17.08 -5.96 -6.70
CA THR A 26 16.57 -7.25 -6.20
C THR A 26 17.63 -8.34 -6.38
N ASP A 27 17.66 -9.29 -5.44
CA ASP A 27 18.44 -10.54 -5.54
C ASP A 27 17.57 -11.74 -5.98
N GLY A 28 16.32 -11.49 -6.40
CA GLY A 28 15.35 -12.52 -6.79
C GLY A 28 14.46 -13.00 -5.65
N HIS A 29 14.82 -12.75 -4.38
CA HIS A 29 13.98 -13.11 -3.22
C HIS A 29 13.61 -11.89 -2.38
N THR A 30 14.51 -10.92 -2.28
CA THR A 30 14.32 -9.64 -1.61
C THR A 30 14.47 -8.52 -2.63
N MET A 31 13.61 -7.52 -2.54
CA MET A 31 13.69 -6.28 -3.31
C MET A 31 13.82 -5.11 -2.34
N SER A 32 14.84 -4.29 -2.54
CA SER A 32 14.91 -2.96 -1.95
C SER A 32 14.21 -1.98 -2.90
N LEU A 33 13.16 -1.30 -2.43
CA LEU A 33 12.37 -0.37 -3.22
C LEU A 33 12.35 1.01 -2.57
N THR A 34 12.66 2.04 -3.36
CA THR A 34 12.51 3.45 -2.99
C THR A 34 11.58 4.13 -3.99
N VAL A 35 10.72 5.02 -3.49
CA VAL A 35 9.73 5.77 -4.27
C VAL A 35 9.99 7.26 -4.09
N ALA A 36 10.29 7.98 -5.17
CA ALA A 36 10.35 9.45 -5.15
C ALA A 36 9.12 10.02 -5.83
N LEU A 37 8.35 10.85 -5.12
CA LEU A 37 7.27 11.62 -5.72
C LEU A 37 7.88 12.73 -6.58
N THR A 38 7.46 12.86 -7.83
CA THR A 38 8.10 13.74 -8.82
C THR A 38 7.59 15.17 -8.81
N ASP A 39 6.44 15.39 -8.19
CA ASP A 39 5.78 16.68 -7.99
C ASP A 39 6.04 17.26 -6.59
N THR A 40 6.77 16.55 -5.74
CA THR A 40 7.17 17.00 -4.40
C THR A 40 8.65 16.66 -4.13
N ALA A 41 9.18 17.08 -2.99
CA ALA A 41 10.52 16.66 -2.54
C ALA A 41 10.50 15.35 -1.73
N VAL A 42 9.35 14.66 -1.65
CA VAL A 42 9.17 13.50 -0.78
C VAL A 42 9.77 12.24 -1.40
N THR A 43 10.57 11.54 -0.62
CA THR A 43 11.10 10.21 -0.92
C THR A 43 10.68 9.22 0.17
N LEU A 44 10.17 8.06 -0.22
CA LEU A 44 9.69 6.99 0.65
C LEU A 44 10.58 5.74 0.48
N GLY A 45 10.92 5.09 1.59
CA GLY A 45 11.79 3.91 1.61
C GLY A 45 13.24 4.23 2.01
N PRO A 46 14.20 3.33 1.74
CA PRO A 46 14.04 2.04 1.07
C PRO A 46 13.25 1.04 1.92
N VAL A 47 12.21 0.45 1.33
CA VAL A 47 11.46 -0.65 1.93
C VAL A 47 11.95 -1.98 1.36
N GLN A 48 12.05 -2.99 2.22
CA GLN A 48 12.34 -4.35 1.78
C GLN A 48 11.04 -5.12 1.54
N LEU A 49 10.92 -5.66 0.34
CA LEU A 49 9.84 -6.56 -0.07
C LEU A 49 10.42 -7.97 -0.19
N THR A 50 9.68 -8.96 0.29
CA THR A 50 10.07 -10.38 0.18
C THR A 50 9.14 -11.06 -0.81
N PHE A 51 9.69 -11.76 -1.80
CA PHE A 51 8.94 -12.49 -2.80
C PHE A 51 8.11 -13.61 -2.15
N GLY A 52 6.84 -13.72 -2.52
CA GLY A 52 5.92 -14.73 -1.97
C GLY A 52 5.41 -14.45 -0.55
N LYS A 53 5.82 -13.34 0.08
CA LYS A 53 5.30 -12.95 1.39
C LYS A 53 3.90 -12.33 1.25
N GLU A 54 2.92 -12.93 1.91
CA GLU A 54 1.56 -12.39 1.96
C GLU A 54 1.55 -10.96 2.55
N PRO A 55 1.03 -9.96 1.82
CA PRO A 55 1.00 -8.58 2.29
C PRO A 55 0.04 -8.46 3.47
N ARG A 56 0.54 -7.94 4.60
CA ARG A 56 -0.29 -7.62 5.76
C ARG A 56 -0.61 -6.14 5.79
N MET A 57 -1.88 -5.81 5.59
CA MET A 57 -2.35 -4.43 5.77
C MET A 57 -2.35 -4.08 7.27
N GLY A 58 -1.75 -2.94 7.61
CA GLY A 58 -1.83 -2.37 8.95
C GLY A 58 -3.20 -1.73 9.24
N PRO A 59 -3.44 -1.29 10.49
CA PRO A 59 -4.65 -0.55 10.82
C PRO A 59 -4.74 0.73 9.95
N CYS A 60 -5.83 0.84 9.19
CA CYS A 60 -6.07 1.97 8.30
C CYS A 60 -6.41 3.23 9.11
N PRO A 61 -5.55 4.27 9.11
CA PRO A 61 -5.71 5.44 9.99
C PRO A 61 -6.91 6.32 9.62
N ILE A 62 -7.43 6.19 8.38
CA ILE A 62 -8.59 6.94 7.89
C ILE A 62 -9.88 6.11 7.84
N CYS A 63 -9.78 4.79 8.10
CA CYS A 63 -10.94 3.93 8.12
C CYS A 63 -11.73 4.20 9.41
N ARG A 64 -12.85 4.92 9.29
CA ARG A 64 -13.77 5.19 10.40
C ARG A 64 -14.37 3.86 10.85
N ARG A 65 -14.08 3.40 12.08
CA ARG A 65 -14.86 2.30 12.68
C ARG A 65 -16.26 2.84 13.00
N PRO A 66 -17.36 2.14 12.62
CA PRO A 66 -18.67 2.50 13.12
C PRO A 66 -18.64 2.40 14.64
N ARG A 67 -19.02 3.48 15.33
CA ARG A 67 -19.22 3.48 16.79
C ARG A 67 -20.34 2.47 17.05
N THR A 68 -20.03 1.31 17.62
CA THR A 68 -21.06 0.44 18.20
C THR A 68 -21.79 1.27 19.24
N ARG A 69 -23.06 1.59 18.95
CA ARG A 69 -23.96 2.27 19.87
C ARG A 69 -24.32 1.22 20.93
N GLY A 70 -23.63 1.28 22.07
CA GLY A 70 -24.08 0.61 23.30
C GLY A 70 -25.34 1.28 23.83
#